data_AF-A0A9Q8P9W0-F1
#
_entry.id   AF-A0A9Q8P9W0-F1
#
_cell.length_a   1.000
_cell.length_b   1.000
_cell.length_c   1.000
_cell.angle_alpha   90.00
_cell.angle_beta   90.00
_cell.angle_gamma   90.00
#
_symmetry.space_group_name_H-M   'P 1'
#
loop_
_entity.id
_entity.type
_entity.pdbx_description
1 polymer ?
#
loop_
_entity_poly.entity_id
_entity_poly.type
_entity_poly.pdbx_seq_one_letter_code
_entity_poly.pdbx_strand_id
1 'polypeptide(L)'
;MPILPAFEIPDTAAALPVDDSSFFIAFLSSKDPATQQPWCPDVRATLPTLEATFQRDESPTAAFVEVGQRAEWRDPSNVFRTKWNVHNVPTLVRFQRVGDSVKEVGRLTEGEIMDAERLQRLVSGEGAL
;
A
#
# COMPACT_ATOMS: atom_id res chain seq x y z
N MET A 1 12.94 -9.57 -4.76
CA MET A 1 11.99 -10.01 -3.69
C MET A 1 10.93 -8.94 -3.55
N PRO A 2 9.80 -9.01 -4.26
CA PRO A 2 9.11 -7.75 -4.52
C PRO A 2 7.84 -7.54 -3.68
N ILE A 3 7.30 -8.56 -2.99
CA ILE A 3 6.23 -8.40 -1.99
C ILE A 3 6.71 -8.90 -0.62
N LEU A 4 6.61 -8.06 0.41
CA LEU A 4 6.96 -8.38 1.80
C LEU A 4 5.68 -8.69 2.62
N PRO A 5 5.28 -9.97 2.78
CA PRO A 5 4.04 -10.33 3.48
C PRO A 5 4.13 -10.23 5.02
N ALA A 6 5.34 -10.21 5.58
CA ALA A 6 5.60 -10.09 7.02
C ALA A 6 6.31 -8.77 7.36
N PHE A 7 5.99 -7.71 6.62
CA PHE A 7 6.57 -6.39 6.86
C PHE A 7 5.98 -5.77 8.12
N GLU A 8 6.81 -5.62 9.15
CA GLU A 8 6.47 -4.80 10.30
C GLU A 8 6.58 -3.34 9.90
N ILE A 9 5.42 -2.72 9.68
CA ILE A 9 5.35 -1.31 9.33
C ILE A 9 5.89 -0.47 10.49
N PRO A 10 6.86 0.43 10.25
CA PRO A 10 7.39 1.28 11.31
C PRO A 10 6.33 2.28 11.80
N ASP A 11 6.64 3.00 12.88
CA ASP A 11 5.76 4.05 13.39
C ASP A 11 5.62 5.26 12.45
N THR A 12 6.61 5.48 11.58
CA THR A 12 6.64 6.62 10.65
C THR A 12 7.27 6.24 9.31
N ALA A 13 6.88 6.94 8.25
CA ALA A 13 7.42 6.74 6.90
C ALA A 13 8.94 6.98 6.80
N ALA A 14 9.54 7.75 7.72
CA ALA A 14 10.97 8.06 7.72
C ALA A 14 11.86 6.82 7.89
N ALA A 15 11.34 5.77 8.54
CA ALA A 15 12.05 4.52 8.79
C ALA A 15 11.81 3.45 7.71
N LEU A 16 11.12 3.78 6.62
CA LEU A 16 10.91 2.84 5.53
C LEU A 16 12.24 2.53 4.81
N PRO A 17 12.45 1.28 4.37
CA PRO A 17 13.64 0.86 3.65
C PRO A 17 13.55 1.30 2.18
N VAL A 18 13.51 2.61 1.96
CA VAL A 18 13.50 3.21 0.62
C VAL A 18 14.93 3.24 0.09
N ASP A 19 15.19 2.40 -0.91
CA ASP A 19 16.43 2.43 -1.70
C ASP A 19 16.38 3.54 -2.78
N ASP A 20 17.33 3.52 -3.72
CA ASP A 20 17.44 4.53 -4.78
C ASP A 20 16.25 4.57 -5.76
N SER A 21 15.31 3.62 -5.71
CA SER A 21 14.22 3.49 -6.68
C SER A 21 12.87 4.02 -6.15
N SER A 22 12.29 3.33 -5.18
CA SER A 22 11.03 3.67 -4.49
C SER A 22 10.58 2.51 -3.61
N PHE A 23 9.76 2.79 -2.60
CA PHE A 23 9.11 1.77 -1.79
C PHE A 23 7.61 1.98 -1.80
N PHE A 24 6.84 0.91 -1.97
CA PHE A 24 5.39 0.96 -1.99
C PHE A 24 4.79 0.31 -0.75
N ILE A 25 3.67 0.82 -0.28
CA ILE A 25 2.84 0.17 0.74
C ILE A 25 1.42 0.05 0.23
N ALA A 26 0.91 -1.17 0.17
CA ALA A 26 -0.50 -1.46 -0.06
C ALA A 26 -1.17 -1.75 1.27
N PHE A 27 -2.04 -0.84 1.72
CA PHE A 27 -2.90 -1.04 2.89
C PHE A 27 -4.16 -1.80 2.48
N LEU A 28 -4.34 -2.99 3.04
CA LEU A 28 -5.36 -3.95 2.68
C LEU A 28 -6.18 -4.33 3.90
N SER A 29 -7.43 -4.74 3.70
CA SER A 29 -8.21 -5.36 4.77
C SER A 29 -7.64 -6.75 5.09
N SER A 30 -7.57 -7.11 6.36
CA SER A 30 -7.25 -8.48 6.76
C SER A 30 -8.28 -9.49 6.24
N LYS A 31 -7.90 -10.77 6.30
CA LYS A 31 -8.82 -11.86 5.99
C LYS A 31 -9.89 -12.00 7.07
N ASP A 32 -11.13 -12.15 6.64
CA ASP A 32 -12.24 -12.57 7.49
C ASP A 32 -12.01 -14.03 7.95
N PRO A 33 -12.09 -14.34 9.25
CA PRO A 33 -11.80 -15.69 9.76
C PRO A 33 -12.71 -16.78 9.20
N ALA A 34 -13.96 -16.47 8.84
CA ALA A 34 -14.92 -17.45 8.34
C ALA A 34 -14.71 -17.75 6.84
N THR A 35 -14.42 -16.74 6.03
CA THR A 35 -14.28 -16.90 4.58
C THR A 35 -12.83 -17.07 4.11
N GLN A 36 -11.85 -16.76 4.96
CA GLN A 36 -10.42 -16.72 4.63
C GLN A 36 -10.08 -15.76 3.47
N GLN A 37 -10.97 -14.80 3.19
CA GLN A 37 -10.81 -13.77 2.16
C GLN A 37 -10.80 -12.39 2.80
N PRO A 38 -10.16 -11.38 2.18
CA PRO A 38 -10.25 -10.00 2.65
C PRO A 38 -11.71 -9.59 2.92
N TRP A 39 -11.98 -9.04 4.11
CA TRP A 39 -13.35 -8.68 4.50
C TRP A 39 -13.90 -7.53 3.63
N CYS A 40 -13.02 -6.69 3.06
CA CYS A 40 -13.41 -5.61 2.15
C CYS A 40 -13.57 -6.14 0.71
N PRO A 41 -14.73 -5.95 0.06
CA PRO A 41 -14.93 -6.37 -1.33
C PRO A 41 -13.98 -5.70 -2.32
N ASP A 42 -13.66 -4.41 -2.12
CA ASP A 42 -12.75 -3.69 -3.02
C ASP A 42 -11.32 -4.21 -2.91
N VAL A 43 -10.90 -4.61 -1.71
CA VAL A 43 -9.60 -5.27 -1.50
C VAL A 43 -9.58 -6.61 -2.24
N ARG A 44 -10.65 -7.40 -2.19
CA ARG A 44 -10.73 -8.66 -2.97
C ARG A 44 -10.63 -8.41 -4.47
N ALA A 45 -11.26 -7.35 -4.97
CA ALA A 45 -11.25 -7.02 -6.39
C ALA A 45 -9.89 -6.51 -6.88
N THR A 46 -9.17 -5.76 -6.04
CA THR A 46 -7.91 -5.07 -6.39
C THR A 46 -6.66 -5.88 -6.08
N LEU A 47 -6.71 -6.81 -5.12
CA LEU A 47 -5.56 -7.60 -4.71
C LEU A 47 -4.87 -8.33 -5.87
N PRO A 48 -5.57 -8.99 -6.81
CA PRO A 48 -4.92 -9.64 -7.95
C PRO A 48 -4.14 -8.65 -8.84
N THR A 49 -4.66 -7.43 -9.01
CA THR A 49 -4.00 -6.37 -9.78
C THR A 49 -2.72 -5.91 -9.07
N LEU A 50 -2.77 -5.72 -7.75
CA LEU A 50 -1.60 -5.35 -6.94
C LEU A 50 -0.54 -6.45 -6.96
N GLU A 51 -0.94 -7.72 -6.75
CA GLU A 51 -0.04 -8.86 -6.84
C GLU A 51 0.62 -8.93 -8.22
N ALA A 52 -0.16 -8.88 -9.31
CA ALA A 52 0.40 -8.91 -10.66
C ALA A 52 1.37 -7.75 -10.95
N THR A 53 1.14 -6.59 -10.34
CA THR A 53 1.98 -5.39 -10.50
C THR A 53 3.32 -5.53 -9.78
N PHE A 54 3.31 -6.09 -8.56
CA PHE A 54 4.46 -6.13 -7.68
C PHE A 54 5.10 -7.52 -7.53
N GLN A 55 4.61 -8.57 -8.20
CA GLN A 55 5.17 -9.92 -8.05
C GLN A 55 6.38 -10.21 -8.95
N ARG A 56 6.65 -9.37 -9.96
CA ARG A 56 7.77 -9.60 -10.91
C ARG A 56 9.10 -9.17 -10.31
N ASP A 57 10.18 -9.86 -10.67
CA ASP A 57 11.52 -9.60 -10.12
C ASP A 57 12.04 -8.18 -10.41
N GLU A 58 11.60 -7.57 -11.51
CA GLU A 58 11.95 -6.21 -11.92
C GLU A 58 10.96 -5.14 -11.40
N SER A 59 9.91 -5.55 -10.68
CA SER A 59 8.96 -4.61 -10.10
C SER A 59 9.56 -3.91 -8.87
N PRO A 60 9.15 -2.66 -8.58
CA PRO A 60 9.51 -2.00 -7.33
C PRO A 60 9.08 -2.82 -6.11
N THR A 61 9.77 -2.63 -4.98
CA THR A 61 9.43 -3.31 -3.74
C THR A 61 8.13 -2.76 -3.16
N ALA A 62 7.20 -3.65 -2.81
CA ALA A 62 5.96 -3.32 -2.11
C ALA A 62 5.79 -4.14 -0.82
N ALA A 63 5.35 -3.48 0.25
CA ALA A 63 4.84 -4.13 1.44
C ALA A 63 3.32 -4.20 1.40
N PHE A 64 2.77 -5.39 1.69
CA PHE A 64 1.33 -5.57 1.82
C PHE A 64 1.00 -5.61 3.31
N VAL A 65 0.26 -4.60 3.77
CA VAL A 65 0.00 -4.35 5.20
C VAL A 65 -1.49 -4.50 5.46
N GLU A 66 -1.84 -5.44 6.34
CA GLU A 66 -3.22 -5.63 6.76
C GLU A 66 -3.60 -4.63 7.85
N VAL A 67 -4.70 -3.90 7.67
CA VAL A 67 -5.17 -2.87 8.62
C VAL A 67 -5.91 -3.43 9.85
N GLY A 68 -5.94 -4.75 9.98
CA GLY A 68 -6.72 -5.48 10.99
C GLY A 68 -8.16 -5.77 10.56
N GLN A 69 -8.94 -6.32 11.50
CA GLN A 69 -10.34 -6.69 11.25
C GLN A 69 -11.23 -5.46 11.10
N ARG A 70 -12.40 -5.65 10.49
CA ARG A 70 -13.35 -4.56 10.19
C ARG A 70 -13.70 -3.69 11.39
N ALA A 71 -13.81 -4.28 12.58
CA ALA A 71 -14.10 -3.54 13.82
C ALA A 71 -12.94 -2.62 14.23
N GLU A 72 -11.71 -3.14 14.21
CA GLU A 72 -10.48 -2.41 14.52
C GLU A 72 -10.22 -1.28 13.51
N TRP A 73 -10.51 -1.54 12.23
CA TRP A 73 -10.35 -0.56 11.17
C TRP A 73 -11.33 0.63 11.27
N ARG A 74 -12.52 0.40 11.82
CA ARG A 74 -13.54 1.44 11.99
C ARG A 74 -13.25 2.37 13.16
N ASP A 75 -12.36 1.98 14.06
CA ASP A 75 -11.92 2.83 15.16
C ASP A 75 -11.17 4.06 14.59
N PRO A 76 -11.61 5.30 14.88
CA PRO A 76 -10.89 6.52 14.48
C PRO A 76 -9.46 6.59 15.04
N SER A 77 -9.18 5.93 16.16
CA SER A 77 -7.87 5.86 16.80
C SER A 77 -6.95 4.80 16.18
N ASN A 78 -7.40 4.08 15.16
CA ASN A 78 -6.57 3.11 14.44
C ASN A 78 -5.26 3.76 13.95
N VAL A 79 -4.13 3.06 14.14
CA VAL A 79 -2.78 3.58 13.84
C VAL A 79 -2.60 3.95 12.37
N PHE A 80 -3.28 3.25 11.45
CA PHE A 80 -3.20 3.53 10.01
C PHE A 80 -3.96 4.82 9.64
N ARG A 81 -5.06 5.12 10.34
CA ARG A 81 -5.79 6.39 10.17
C ARG A 81 -5.00 7.58 10.71
N THR A 82 -4.37 7.40 11.87
CA THR A 82 -3.73 8.49 12.61
C THR A 82 -2.29 8.77 12.18
N LYS A 83 -1.46 7.73 12.02
CA LYS A 83 -0.03 7.89 11.66
C LYS A 83 0.22 7.87 10.15
N TRP A 84 -0.59 7.12 9.40
CA TRP A 84 -0.39 6.90 7.96
C TRP A 84 -1.42 7.63 7.08
N ASN A 85 -2.39 8.32 7.70
CA ASN A 85 -3.44 9.06 7.00
C ASN A 85 -4.18 8.19 5.95
N VAL A 86 -4.43 6.93 6.29
CA VAL A 86 -5.19 5.99 5.47
C VAL A 86 -6.63 5.97 5.99
N HIS A 87 -7.59 6.40 5.18
CA HIS A 87 -9.00 6.45 5.59
C HIS A 87 -9.89 5.43 4.89
N ASN A 88 -9.37 4.84 3.81
CA ASN A 88 -10.04 3.91 2.92
C ASN A 88 -9.10 2.73 2.63
N VAL A 89 -9.67 1.55 2.38
CA VAL A 89 -8.91 0.37 1.92
C VAL A 89 -9.63 -0.23 0.72
N PRO A 90 -8.91 -0.63 -0.35
CA PRO A 90 -7.44 -0.62 -0.50
C PRO A 90 -6.87 0.80 -0.68
N THR A 91 -5.62 1.01 -0.24
CA THR A 91 -4.85 2.22 -0.55
C THR A 91 -3.41 1.82 -0.90
N LEU A 92 -2.92 2.25 -2.06
CA LEU A 92 -1.53 2.09 -2.49
C LEU A 92 -0.79 3.42 -2.35
N VAL A 93 0.34 3.43 -1.66
CA VAL A 93 1.15 4.64 -1.43
C VAL A 93 2.57 4.39 -1.94
N ARG A 94 3.14 5.38 -2.64
CA ARG A 94 4.53 5.40 -3.09
C ARG A 94 5.36 6.33 -2.21
N PHE A 95 6.49 5.81 -1.76
CA PHE A 95 7.50 6.55 -1.02
C PHE A 95 8.80 6.60 -1.80
N GLN A 96 9.49 7.74 -1.72
CA GLN A 96 10.80 7.95 -2.30
C GLN A 96 11.70 8.73 -1.35
N ARG A 97 13.01 8.51 -1.49
CA ARG A 97 14.01 9.32 -0.81
C ARG A 97 14.22 10.62 -1.60
N VAL A 98 13.95 11.75 -0.95
CA VAL A 98 14.11 13.10 -1.50
C VAL A 98 15.11 13.84 -0.61
N GLY A 99 16.36 13.90 -1.04
CA GLY A 99 17.48 14.30 -0.18
C GLY A 99 17.68 13.30 0.96
N ASP A 100 17.80 13.78 2.20
CA ASP A 100 18.00 12.93 3.37
C ASP A 100 16.71 12.28 3.91
N SER A 101 15.54 12.65 3.38
CA SER A 101 14.23 12.29 3.95
C SER A 101 13.42 11.38 3.03
N VAL A 102 12.67 10.45 3.63
CA VAL A 102 11.63 9.69 2.91
C VAL A 102 10.35 10.53 2.85
N LYS A 103 9.78 10.66 1.65
CA LYS A 103 8.52 11.36 1.42
C LYS A 103 7.54 10.47 0.69
N GLU A 104 6.27 10.63 1.03
CA GLU A 104 5.20 10.19 0.16
C GLU A 104 5.20 11.05 -1.10
N VAL A 105 5.19 10.41 -2.28
CA VAL A 105 5.20 11.09 -3.58
C VAL A 105 3.95 10.82 -4.41
N GLY A 106 3.08 9.93 -3.93
CA GLY A 106 1.78 9.68 -4.56
C GLY A 106 1.00 8.56 -3.86
N ARG A 107 -0.31 8.54 -4.10
CA ARG A 107 -1.22 7.50 -3.61
C ARG A 107 -2.36 7.24 -4.59
N LEU A 108 -2.91 6.04 -4.54
CA LEU A 108 -4.16 5.65 -5.20
C LEU A 108 -5.06 4.94 -4.19
N THR A 109 -6.34 5.24 -4.23
CA THR A 109 -7.34 4.71 -3.30
C THR A 109 -8.43 3.94 -4.03
N GLU A 110 -8.89 2.84 -3.43
CA GLU A 110 -10.09 2.09 -3.86
C GLU A 110 -10.08 1.78 -5.37
N GLY A 111 -11.03 2.35 -6.12
CA GLY A 111 -11.19 2.14 -7.56
C GLY A 111 -10.07 2.73 -8.41
N GLU A 112 -9.31 3.70 -7.91
CA GLU A 112 -8.20 4.32 -8.66
C GLU A 112 -7.06 3.33 -8.94
N ILE A 113 -6.92 2.31 -8.09
CA ILE A 113 -5.93 1.23 -8.27
C ILE A 113 -6.26 0.38 -9.51
N MET A 114 -7.55 0.32 -9.89
CA MET A 114 -7.99 -0.44 -11.06
C MET A 114 -7.88 0.35 -12.37
N ASP A 115 -7.59 1.65 -12.30
CA ASP A 115 -7.25 2.44 -13.48
C ASP A 115 -5.80 2.13 -13.87
N ALA A 116 -5.64 1.34 -14.94
CA ALA A 116 -4.33 0.89 -15.39
C ALA A 116 -3.36 2.03 -15.71
N GLU A 117 -3.87 3.16 -16.23
CA GLU A 117 -3.04 4.30 -16.58
C GLU A 117 -2.53 5.02 -15.32
N ARG A 118 -3.42 5.25 -14.33
CA ARG A 118 -3.04 5.84 -13.04
C ARG A 118 -2.08 4.95 -12.27
N LEU A 119 -2.36 3.64 -12.24
CA LEU A 119 -1.49 2.66 -11.58
C LEU A 119 -0.11 2.65 -12.22
N GLN A 120 -0.02 2.57 -13.55
CA GLN A 120 1.26 2.62 -14.24
C GLN A 120 2.00 3.92 -14.01
N ARG A 121 1.34 5.08 -14.04
CA ARG A 121 2.00 6.36 -13.71
C ARG A 121 2.56 6.36 -12.29
N LEU A 122 1.77 5.90 -11.31
CA LEU A 122 2.22 5.81 -9.93
C LEU A 122 3.42 4.86 -9.79
N VAL A 123 3.44 3.73 -10.50
CA VAL A 123 4.53 2.73 -10.40
C VAL A 123 5.79 3.22 -11.13
N SER A 124 5.67 3.78 -12.33
CA SER A 124 6.81 4.25 -13.13
C SER A 124 7.43 5.55 -12.61
N GLY A 125 6.65 6.40 -11.93
CA GLY A 125 7.13 7.68 -11.37
C GLY A 125 7.04 8.84 -12.34
N GLU A 126 6.36 8.63 -13.46
CA GLU A 126 6.03 9.69 -14.39
C GLU A 126 5.00 10.64 -13.76
N GLY A 127 5.40 11.91 -13.58
CA GLY A 127 4.56 12.97 -13.02
C GLY A 127 5.02 13.51 -11.66
N ALA A 128 6.08 12.97 -11.05
CA ALA A 128 6.72 13.55 -9.88
C ALA A 128 7.77 14.58 -10.32
N LEU A 129 7.33 15.83 -10.57
CA LEU A 129 8.18 17.02 -10.71
C LEU A 129 7.86 18.02 -9.60
#